data_AF-A0AAV0GMW8-F1
#
_entry.id   AF-A0AAV0GMW8-F1
#
_cell.length_a   1.000
_cell.length_b   1.000
_cell.length_c   1.000
_cell.angle_alpha   90.00
_cell.angle_beta   90.00
_cell.angle_gamma   90.00
#
_symmetry.space_group_name_H-M   'P 1'
#
loop_
_entity.id
_entity.type
_entity.pdbx_description
1 polymer ?
#
loop_
_entity_poly.entity_id
_entity_poly.type
_entity_poly.pdbx_seq_one_letter_code
_entity_poly.pdbx_strand_id
1 'polypeptide(L)' 'NPTVFRRLYYDDCLVNNGQPLGPTASLNFEYSNSFRYPLSVSSVSCC' A
#
# COMPACT_ATOMS: atom_id res chain seq x y z
N ASN A 1 -0.28 -6.99 9.12
CA ASN A 1 0.96 -7.38 9.82
C ASN A 1 2.18 -6.70 9.21
N PRO A 2 2.62 -5.55 9.75
CA PRO A 2 3.75 -4.77 9.20
C PRO A 2 5.11 -5.51 9.24
N THR A 3 5.20 -6.62 9.97
CA THR A 3 6.38 -7.49 10.03
C THR A 3 6.51 -8.45 8.85
N VAL A 4 5.41 -8.75 8.17
CA VAL A 4 5.37 -9.73 7.06
C VAL A 4 5.22 -9.04 5.71
N PHE A 5 4.71 -7.81 5.68
CA PHE A 5 4.55 -7.04 4.45
C PHE A 5 4.93 -5.58 4.72
N ARG A 6 5.97 -5.09 4.05
CA ARG A 6 6.41 -3.70 4.13
C ARG A 6 6.60 -3.13 2.74
N ARG A 7 5.92 -2.01 2.45
CA ARG A 7 6.16 -1.23 1.23
C ARG A 7 7.52 -0.53 1.32
N LEU A 8 8.41 -0.80 0.37
CA LEU A 8 9.70 -0.11 0.20
C LEU A 8 9.53 1.10 -0.73
N TYR A 9 8.76 0.96 -1.82
CA TYR A 9 8.50 2.01 -2.79
C TYR A 9 7.09 1.87 -3.39
N TYR A 10 6.70 2.78 -4.29
CA TYR A 10 5.33 2.81 -4.83
C TYR A 10 4.90 1.44 -5.40
N ASP A 11 5.77 0.79 -6.17
CA ASP A 11 5.52 -0.53 -6.77
C ASP A 11 6.36 -1.65 -6.13
N ASP A 12 7.02 -1.36 -4.99
CA ASP A 12 8.03 -2.25 -4.43
C ASP A 12 7.67 -2.62 -3.00
N CYS A 13 7.39 -3.90 -2.77
CA CYS A 13 6.93 -4.44 -1.50
C CYS A 13 7.79 -5.62 -1.06
N LEU A 14 8.30 -5.57 0.17
CA LEU A 14 9.07 -6.64 0.77
C LEU A 14 8.17 -7.54 1.61
N VAL A 15 8.11 -8.80 1.20
CA VAL A 15 7.38 -9.86 1.91
C VAL A 15 8.34 -10.65 2.78
N ASN A 16 8.00 -10.85 4.04
CA ASN A 16 8.72 -11.71 4.99
C ASN A 16 10.24 -11.47 5.01
N ASN A 17 10.67 -10.22 4.81
CA ASN A 17 12.08 -9.84 4.68
C ASN A 17 12.88 -10.65 3.61
N GLY A 18 12.19 -11.14 2.57
CA GLY A 18 12.76 -11.99 1.52
C GLY A 18 12.91 -13.47 1.90
N GLN A 19 12.45 -13.88 3.09
CA GLN A 19 12.51 -15.28 3.54
C GLN A 19 11.31 -16.09 2.99
N PRO A 20 11.50 -17.40 2.75
CA PRO A 20 10.43 -18.27 2.30
C PRO A 20 9.26 -18.29 3.31
N LEU A 21 8.05 -18.31 2.77
CA LEU A 21 6.84 -18.52 3.57
C LEU A 21 6.77 -19.99 3.97
N GLY A 22 6.44 -20.26 5.24
CA GLY A 22 6.24 -21.62 5.70
C GLY A 22 5.06 -22.30 4.97
N PRO A 23 5.01 -23.65 4.93
CA PRO A 23 4.00 -24.40 4.18
C PRO A 23 2.54 -24.12 4.60
N THR A 24 2.33 -23.47 5.75
CA THR A 24 1.00 -23.07 6.28
C THR A 24 0.78 -21.56 6.31
N ALA A 25 1.75 -20.77 5.83
CA ALA A 25 1.64 -19.32 5.83
C ALA A 25 0.90 -18.85 4.57
N SER A 26 -0.28 -18.26 4.75
CA SER A 26 -1.03 -17.57 3.71
C SER A 26 -0.87 -16.05 3.83
N LEU A 27 -0.79 -15.37 2.68
CA LEU A 27 -0.81 -13.92 2.61
C LEU A 27 -2.10 -13.48 1.94
N ASN A 28 -2.84 -12.61 2.62
CA ASN A 28 -4.01 -11.98 2.06
C ASN A 28 -3.61 -10.58 1.60
N PHE A 29 -3.75 -10.34 0.30
CA PHE A 29 -3.55 -9.02 -0.29
C PHE A 29 -4.90 -8.34 -0.41
N GLU A 30 -5.04 -7.21 0.25
CA GLU A 30 -6.17 -6.32 0.04
C GLU A 30 -5.68 -5.19 -0.86
N TYR A 31 -6.25 -5.08 -2.06
CA TYR A 31 -5.94 -4.00 -2.99
C TYR A 31 -6.53 -2.69 -2.45
N SER A 32 -5.86 -2.10 -1.45
CA SER A 32 -6.13 -0.74 -1.02
C SER A 32 -5.68 0.18 -2.14
N ASN A 33 -6.62 0.68 -2.94
CA ASN A 33 -6.34 1.58 -4.03
C ASN A 33 -5.67 2.86 -3.50
N SER A 34 -4.39 3.07 -3.78
CA SER A 34 -3.65 4.30 -3.47
C SER A 34 -3.62 5.30 -4.64
N PHE A 35 -4.49 5.12 -5.65
CA PHE A 35 -4.62 6.06 -6.76
C PHE A 35 -5.01 7.43 -6.19
N ARG A 36 -4.11 8.40 -6.37
CA ARG A 36 -4.41 9.78 -6.00
C ARG A 36 -5.41 10.32 -6.99
N TYR A 37 -6.60 10.67 -6.51
CA TYR A 37 -7.58 11.42 -7.28
C TYR A 37 -7.27 12.90 -7.09
N PRO A 38 -6.61 13.57 -8.06
CA PRO A 38 -6.35 15.00 -7.93
C PRO A 38 -7.68 15.75 -7.92
N LEU A 39 -8.00 16.38 -6.81
CA LEU A 39 -9.12 17.31 -6.72
C LEU A 39 -8.62 18.68 -7.19
N SER A 40 -9.27 19.25 -8.21
CA SER A 40 -9.04 20.63 -8.63
C SER A 40 -10.01 21.55 -7.90
N VAL A 41 -9.50 22.67 -7.37
CA VAL A 41 -10.34 23.67 -6.70
C VAL A 41 -11.05 24.51 -7.76
N SER A 42 -12.36 24.34 -7.89
CA SER A 42 -13.16 25.04 -8.91
C SER A 42 -13.49 26.50 -8.53
N SER A 43 -13.61 26.81 -7.25
CA SER A 43 -13.84 28.19 -6.79
C SER A 43 -13.39 28.35 -5.35
N VAL A 44 -12.87 29.53 -5.03
CA VAL A 44 -12.55 29.97 -3.67
C VAL A 44 -13.25 31.30 -3.47
N SER A 45 -14.02 31.43 -2.39
CA SER A 45 -14.56 32.70 -1.93
C SER A 45 -13.84 33.09 -0.65
N CYS A 46 -13.29 34.31 -0.61
CA CYS A 46 -12.71 34.90 0.59
C CYS A 46 -13.57 36.09 1.04
N CYS A 47 -13.71 36.25 2.36
CA CYS A 47 -14.36 37.40 3.02
C CYS A 47 -13.36 38.52 3.27
#